data_AF-A0A1F8QVM5-F1
#
_entry.id   AF-A0A1F8QVM5-F1
#
_cell.length_a   1.000
_cell.length_b   1.000
_cell.length_c   1.000
_cell.angle_alpha   90.00
_cell.angle_beta   90.00
_cell.angle_gamma   90.00
#
_symmetry.space_group_name_H-M   'P 1'
#
loop_
_entity.id
_entity.type
_entity.pdbx_description
1 polymer ?
#
loop_
_entity_poly.entity_id
_entity_poly.type
_entity_poly.pdbx_seq_one_letter_code
_entity_poly.pdbx_strand_id
1 'polypeptide(L)'
;MGINAAWINPCFVSPFRDAGYDVDDYYRIAPRYGTNRDLYRLCREAHSRGIRVCLDLVAGHTSIDHPWFKASCLPERNKYSDRYIWAPSAVSAGASAPVSFIRGYSARDASYVANFFYFQPALNYGFAKPDQSWQHQVDAPGPLDTRKELVKIMTYWLGHGVDGFRVDMASSLVKMDPHRNRPTVEKQAGDPGSLLNHVRNLIALRKRSAALQAGGTLIPLPVEDNDRHFAYLRQAAGERFLIVLNPSAEPSLVRIDGIGPDVMSPEMCHGAQARVEGDDIQISLAGVSYGVFRL
;
A
#
# COMPACT_ATOMS: atom_id res chain seq x y z
N MET A 1 -20.29 -0.85 -24.03
CA MET A 1 -19.13 -0.11 -23.49
C MET A 1 -17.96 -1.01 -23.09
N GLY A 2 -18.18 -2.26 -22.62
CA GLY A 2 -17.08 -3.23 -22.46
C GLY A 2 -16.09 -2.94 -21.33
N ILE A 3 -16.43 -2.03 -20.42
CA ILE A 3 -15.60 -1.71 -19.26
C ILE A 3 -15.53 -2.89 -18.29
N ASN A 4 -14.40 -3.04 -17.60
CA ASN A 4 -14.20 -4.03 -16.54
C ASN A 4 -13.79 -3.39 -15.19
N ALA A 5 -13.80 -2.05 -15.13
CA ALA A 5 -13.58 -1.29 -13.91
C ALA A 5 -14.36 0.03 -13.97
N ALA A 6 -14.80 0.48 -12.81
CA ALA A 6 -15.37 1.79 -12.56
C ALA A 6 -14.60 2.45 -11.43
N TRP A 7 -14.15 3.68 -11.65
CA TRP A 7 -13.59 4.54 -10.61
C TRP A 7 -14.60 5.64 -10.29
N ILE A 8 -14.88 5.80 -9.00
CA ILE A 8 -15.85 6.75 -8.49
C ILE A 8 -15.07 7.84 -7.75
N ASN A 9 -15.28 9.10 -8.13
CA ASN A 9 -14.76 10.27 -7.42
C ASN A 9 -15.23 10.29 -5.94
N PRO A 10 -14.68 11.17 -5.08
CA PRO A 10 -15.02 11.15 -3.66
C PRO A 10 -16.54 11.16 -3.42
N CYS A 11 -17.01 10.12 -2.74
CA CYS A 11 -18.43 9.88 -2.48
C CYS A 11 -18.77 9.81 -0.98
N PHE A 12 -17.80 10.13 -0.12
CA PHE A 12 -17.95 10.16 1.33
C PHE A 12 -18.65 11.44 1.80
N VAL A 13 -19.17 11.42 3.03
CA VAL A 13 -19.74 12.61 3.66
C VAL A 13 -18.70 13.74 3.66
N SER A 14 -19.13 14.89 3.17
CA SER A 14 -18.29 16.06 2.94
C SER A 14 -19.18 17.32 2.98
N PRO A 15 -18.65 18.49 3.36
CA PRO A 15 -19.29 19.78 3.11
C PRO A 15 -19.35 20.15 1.63
N PHE A 16 -18.63 19.43 0.76
CA PHE A 16 -18.55 19.63 -0.69
C PHE A 16 -18.01 21.00 -1.12
N ARG A 17 -17.13 21.63 -0.31
CA ARG A 17 -16.45 22.87 -0.72
C ARG A 17 -15.43 22.61 -1.84
N ASP A 18 -14.94 21.37 -1.93
CA ASP A 18 -14.09 20.90 -3.03
C ASP A 18 -14.65 19.61 -3.62
N ALA A 19 -15.92 19.65 -4.07
CA ALA A 19 -16.59 18.54 -4.78
C ALA A 19 -16.53 17.15 -4.09
N GLY A 20 -16.34 17.10 -2.77
CA GLY A 20 -16.23 15.88 -1.98
C GLY A 20 -14.82 15.54 -1.50
N TYR A 21 -13.80 16.30 -1.92
CA TYR A 21 -12.42 16.13 -1.47
C TYR A 21 -12.19 16.63 -0.03
N ASP A 22 -13.02 17.54 0.49
CA ASP A 22 -13.04 17.90 1.91
C ASP A 22 -13.87 16.89 2.73
N VAL A 23 -13.30 15.71 3.02
CA VAL A 23 -14.01 14.62 3.71
C VAL A 23 -14.26 14.93 5.19
N ASP A 24 -15.50 14.73 5.65
CA ASP A 24 -15.95 14.88 7.04
C ASP A 24 -16.16 13.52 7.75
N ASP A 25 -16.56 12.48 7.01
CA ASP A 25 -16.65 11.12 7.53
C ASP A 25 -16.29 10.08 6.45
N TYR A 26 -15.13 9.43 6.60
CA TYR A 26 -14.64 8.39 5.69
C TYR A 26 -15.43 7.09 5.68
N TYR A 27 -16.24 6.81 6.70
CA TYR A 27 -16.96 5.54 6.85
C TYR A 27 -18.40 5.61 6.34
N ARG A 28 -18.84 6.77 5.85
CA ARG A 28 -20.20 7.00 5.39
C ARG A 28 -20.23 7.60 3.99
N ILE A 29 -21.07 7.03 3.14
CA ILE A 29 -21.43 7.63 1.85
C ILE A 29 -22.25 8.90 2.10
N ALA A 30 -21.97 9.93 1.31
CA ALA A 30 -22.71 11.17 1.38
C ALA A 30 -24.19 10.92 1.04
N PRO A 31 -25.15 11.44 1.83
CA PRO A 31 -26.58 11.23 1.59
C PRO A 31 -27.04 11.58 0.17
N ARG A 32 -26.39 12.55 -0.48
CA ARG A 32 -26.67 12.94 -1.87
C ARG A 32 -26.41 11.84 -2.90
N TYR A 33 -25.57 10.86 -2.57
CA TYR A 33 -25.25 9.70 -3.39
C TYR A 33 -25.92 8.41 -2.89
N GLY A 34 -26.70 8.49 -1.81
CA GLY A 34 -27.37 7.36 -1.18
C GLY A 34 -26.74 6.96 0.17
N THR A 35 -26.77 5.67 0.46
CA THR A 35 -26.30 5.08 1.72
C THR A 35 -25.14 4.13 1.48
N ASN A 36 -24.48 3.69 2.55
CA ASN A 36 -23.48 2.61 2.46
C ASN A 36 -24.05 1.35 1.79
N ARG A 37 -25.31 1.01 2.07
CA ARG A 37 -25.98 -0.16 1.48
C ARG A 37 -26.13 -0.02 -0.04
N ASP A 38 -26.33 1.19 -0.53
CA ASP A 38 -26.41 1.45 -1.98
C ASP A 38 -25.06 1.24 -2.64
N LEU A 39 -23.95 1.65 -2.01
CA LEU A 39 -22.61 1.35 -2.52
C LEU A 39 -22.33 -0.16 -2.49
N TYR A 40 -22.70 -0.88 -1.43
CA TYR A 40 -22.51 -2.34 -1.36
C TYR A 40 -23.30 -3.04 -2.46
N ARG A 41 -24.53 -2.58 -2.72
CA ARG A 41 -25.34 -3.05 -3.84
C ARG A 41 -24.65 -2.74 -5.18
N LEU A 42 -24.12 -1.53 -5.36
CA LEU A 42 -23.38 -1.16 -6.57
C LEU A 42 -22.20 -2.11 -6.83
N CYS A 43 -21.39 -2.39 -5.80
CA CYS A 43 -20.27 -3.34 -5.90
C CYS A 43 -20.77 -4.72 -6.34
N ARG A 44 -21.80 -5.27 -5.68
CA ARG A 44 -22.37 -6.57 -6.04
C ARG A 44 -22.86 -6.63 -7.48
N GLU A 45 -23.60 -5.61 -7.93
CA GLU A 45 -24.12 -5.54 -9.29
C GLU A 45 -23.00 -5.33 -10.32
N ALA A 46 -21.95 -4.60 -9.99
CA ALA A 46 -20.77 -4.44 -10.84
C ALA A 46 -20.03 -5.77 -10.99
N HIS A 47 -19.80 -6.48 -9.88
CA HIS A 47 -19.13 -7.78 -9.87
C HIS A 47 -19.88 -8.84 -10.67
N SER A 48 -21.23 -8.87 -10.60
CA SER A 48 -22.04 -9.79 -11.41
C SER A 48 -21.92 -9.55 -12.91
N ARG A 49 -21.32 -8.42 -13.31
CA ARG A 49 -21.05 -8.01 -14.69
C ARG A 49 -19.55 -8.00 -15.01
N GLY A 50 -18.70 -8.53 -14.13
CA GLY A 50 -17.25 -8.56 -14.31
C GLY A 50 -16.57 -7.19 -14.17
N ILE A 51 -17.22 -6.23 -13.51
CA ILE A 51 -16.72 -4.86 -13.32
C ILE A 51 -16.22 -4.68 -11.89
N ARG A 52 -14.98 -4.24 -11.74
CA ARG A 52 -14.40 -3.86 -10.44
C ARG A 52 -14.76 -2.43 -10.06
N VAL A 53 -14.91 -2.14 -8.78
CA VAL A 53 -15.24 -0.82 -8.25
C VAL A 53 -14.08 -0.28 -7.42
N CYS A 54 -13.50 0.84 -7.86
CA CYS A 54 -12.48 1.57 -7.12
C CYS A 54 -13.04 2.90 -6.61
N LEU A 55 -12.74 3.24 -5.36
CA LEU A 55 -13.10 4.54 -4.78
C LEU A 55 -11.94 5.54 -4.83
N ASP A 56 -12.24 6.82 -4.85
CA ASP A 56 -11.27 7.86 -4.58
C ASP A 56 -11.00 7.96 -3.07
N LEU A 57 -9.73 7.82 -2.67
CA LEU A 57 -9.29 7.93 -1.29
C LEU A 57 -8.54 9.25 -1.08
N VAL A 58 -9.16 10.16 -0.35
CA VAL A 58 -8.53 11.41 0.08
C VAL A 58 -7.70 11.15 1.33
N ALA A 59 -6.45 10.73 1.14
CA ALA A 59 -5.57 10.34 2.24
C ALA A 59 -4.76 11.51 2.81
N GLY A 60 -4.55 12.59 2.05
CA GLY A 60 -3.65 13.68 2.46
C GLY A 60 -4.24 14.70 3.44
N HIS A 61 -5.55 14.76 3.57
CA HIS A 61 -6.25 15.78 4.34
C HIS A 61 -7.69 15.37 4.65
N THR A 62 -8.30 16.07 5.62
CA THR A 62 -9.75 16.01 5.89
C THR A 62 -10.36 17.39 5.66
N SER A 63 -11.67 17.52 5.80
CA SER A 63 -12.31 18.81 6.04
C SER A 63 -11.93 19.39 7.40
N ILE A 64 -11.97 20.72 7.55
CA ILE A 64 -12.03 21.42 8.84
C ILE A 64 -13.25 21.02 9.68
N ASP A 65 -14.30 20.51 9.04
CA ASP A 65 -15.50 20.04 9.73
C ASP A 65 -15.32 18.66 10.37
N HIS A 66 -14.28 17.92 9.97
CA HIS A 66 -14.01 16.56 10.41
C HIS A 66 -13.83 16.51 11.95
N PRO A 67 -14.47 15.56 12.67
CA PRO A 67 -14.38 15.46 14.13
C PRO A 67 -12.94 15.39 14.65
N TRP A 68 -12.07 14.67 13.95
CA TRP A 68 -10.63 14.62 14.25
C TRP A 68 -9.97 16.01 14.25
N PHE A 69 -10.25 16.84 13.23
CA PHE A 69 -9.64 18.17 13.15
C PHE A 69 -10.16 19.07 14.25
N LYS A 70 -11.48 19.11 14.46
CA LYS A 70 -12.13 19.85 15.54
C LYS A 70 -11.55 19.49 16.92
N ALA A 71 -11.32 18.21 17.18
CA ALA A 71 -10.67 17.77 18.41
C ALA A 71 -9.19 18.18 18.46
N SER A 72 -8.46 18.12 17.35
CA SER A 72 -7.05 18.55 17.29
C SER A 72 -6.84 20.05 17.52
N CYS A 73 -7.90 20.86 17.34
CA CYS A 73 -7.96 22.29 17.57
C CYS A 73 -8.12 22.69 19.04
N LEU A 74 -8.35 21.73 19.95
CA LEU A 74 -8.43 22.03 21.37
C LEU A 74 -7.06 22.42 21.94
N PRO A 75 -6.99 23.35 22.92
CA PRO A 75 -5.74 23.72 23.58
C PRO A 75 -5.07 22.51 24.27
N GLU A 76 -5.88 21.65 24.89
CA GLU A 76 -5.42 20.44 25.56
C GLU A 76 -5.12 19.33 24.56
N ARG A 77 -3.97 18.69 24.73
CA ARG A 77 -3.55 17.58 23.88
C ARG A 77 -4.47 16.38 24.07
N ASN A 78 -4.82 15.74 22.96
CA ASN A 78 -5.65 14.55 22.91
C ASN A 78 -5.17 13.61 21.78
N LYS A 79 -5.86 12.48 21.60
CA LYS A 79 -5.48 11.46 20.62
C LYS A 79 -5.42 11.94 19.16
N TYR A 80 -6.04 13.08 18.83
CA TYR A 80 -6.03 13.65 17.48
C TYR A 80 -5.01 14.78 17.31
N SER A 81 -4.35 15.23 18.39
CA SER A 81 -3.44 16.38 18.34
C SER A 81 -2.28 16.23 17.37
N ASP A 82 -1.78 15.00 17.16
CA ASP A 82 -0.67 14.68 16.25
C ASP A 82 -1.13 14.07 14.92
N ARG A 83 -2.44 13.87 14.74
CA ARG A 83 -3.03 13.41 13.48
C ARG A 83 -2.94 14.48 12.38
N TYR A 84 -2.81 15.73 12.79
CA TYR A 84 -2.59 16.88 11.91
C TYR A 84 -1.25 17.51 12.20
N ILE A 85 -0.75 18.26 11.23
CA ILE A 85 0.53 18.96 11.34
C ILE A 85 0.29 20.35 11.94
N TRP A 86 0.88 20.60 13.11
CA TRP A 86 0.80 21.85 13.84
C TRP A 86 2.20 22.44 14.04
N ALA A 87 2.38 23.70 13.70
CA ALA A 87 3.61 24.47 13.93
C ALA A 87 3.36 25.58 14.97
N PRO A 88 4.36 25.94 15.79
CA PRO A 88 4.18 26.94 16.84
C PRO A 88 3.79 28.33 16.31
N SER A 89 4.30 28.74 15.15
CA SER A 89 3.82 29.93 14.43
C SER A 89 4.02 29.83 12.93
N ALA A 90 3.24 30.58 12.17
CA ALA A 90 3.40 30.70 10.71
C ALA A 90 4.71 31.41 10.32
N VAL A 91 5.28 32.21 11.23
CA VAL A 91 6.52 32.97 11.01
C VAL A 91 7.75 32.11 11.32
N SER A 92 7.71 31.33 12.40
CA SER A 92 8.79 30.41 12.82
C SER A 92 8.93 29.18 11.93
N ALA A 93 7.94 28.87 11.11
CA ALA A 93 8.02 27.78 10.14
C ALA A 93 8.88 28.13 8.90
N GLY A 94 9.39 29.36 8.83
CA GLY A 94 10.25 29.87 7.77
C GLY A 94 9.44 30.26 6.52
N ALA A 95 9.74 31.44 5.96
CA ALA A 95 9.16 31.92 4.70
C ALA A 95 9.49 31.04 3.46
N SER A 96 10.25 29.95 3.67
CA SER A 96 10.79 29.06 2.65
C SER A 96 10.22 27.63 2.68
N ALA A 97 9.36 27.28 3.64
CA ALA A 97 8.74 25.94 3.66
C ALA A 97 7.65 25.86 2.58
N PRO A 98 7.65 24.84 1.67
CA PRO A 98 6.66 24.68 0.61
C PRO A 98 5.31 24.15 1.15
N VAL A 99 4.87 24.65 2.29
CA VAL A 99 3.64 24.28 2.99
C VAL A 99 2.91 25.53 3.46
N SER A 100 1.58 25.54 3.35
CA SER A 100 0.77 26.70 3.70
C SER A 100 0.29 26.60 5.14
N PHE A 101 0.50 27.65 5.93
CA PHE A 101 0.08 27.72 7.34
C PHE A 101 -1.17 28.55 7.52
N ILE A 102 -2.09 28.10 8.37
CA ILE A 102 -3.26 28.86 8.78
C ILE A 102 -3.20 29.08 10.29
N ARG A 103 -3.33 30.34 10.72
CA ARG A 103 -3.34 30.79 12.12
C ARG A 103 -4.66 31.47 12.43
N GLY A 104 -5.12 31.39 13.68
CA GLY A 104 -6.31 32.11 14.15
C GLY A 104 -7.65 31.42 13.87
N TYR A 105 -7.65 30.26 13.20
CA TYR A 105 -8.86 29.45 12.98
C TYR A 105 -9.24 28.59 14.19
N SER A 106 -8.27 28.29 15.06
CA SER A 106 -8.35 27.30 16.12
C SER A 106 -8.11 27.94 17.49
N ALA A 107 -8.69 27.36 18.55
CA ALA A 107 -8.41 27.72 19.94
C ALA A 107 -7.01 27.27 20.40
N ARG A 108 -6.41 26.30 19.70
CA ARG A 108 -5.02 25.87 19.93
C ARG A 108 -4.06 26.99 19.55
N ASP A 109 -3.12 27.28 20.44
CA ASP A 109 -2.05 28.26 20.24
C ASP A 109 -0.97 27.76 19.25
N ALA A 110 -1.38 27.46 18.02
CA ALA A 110 -0.52 26.96 16.95
C ALA A 110 -1.13 27.28 15.58
N SER A 111 -0.33 27.16 14.52
CA SER A 111 -0.78 27.19 13.14
C SER A 111 -0.86 25.78 12.59
N TYR A 112 -1.97 25.39 11.94
CA TYR A 112 -2.00 24.11 11.23
C TYR A 112 -1.50 24.27 9.80
N VAL A 113 -1.02 23.18 9.22
CA VAL A 113 -0.64 23.12 7.81
C VAL A 113 -1.86 22.72 6.97
N ALA A 114 -2.19 23.53 5.97
CA ALA A 114 -3.14 23.17 4.92
C ALA A 114 -2.46 22.25 3.90
N ASN A 115 -3.17 21.25 3.39
CA ASN A 115 -2.67 20.39 2.32
C ASN A 115 -2.83 21.04 0.94
N PHE A 116 -3.97 21.70 0.71
CA PHE A 116 -4.23 22.44 -0.52
C PHE A 116 -5.06 23.71 -0.23
N PHE A 117 -6.35 23.57 0.12
CA PHE A 117 -7.15 24.72 0.59
C PHE A 117 -7.07 24.91 2.10
N TYR A 118 -7.41 26.13 2.58
CA TYR A 118 -7.43 26.42 4.02
C TYR A 118 -8.39 25.50 4.79
N PHE A 119 -9.48 25.05 4.16
CA PHE A 119 -10.45 24.13 4.75
C PHE A 119 -10.06 22.64 4.63
N GLN A 120 -8.83 22.35 4.18
CA GLN A 120 -8.26 21.01 4.01
C GLN A 120 -6.97 20.83 4.84
N PRO A 121 -7.08 20.75 6.18
CA PRO A 121 -5.93 20.52 7.06
C PRO A 121 -5.22 19.22 6.72
N ALA A 122 -3.89 19.28 6.64
CA ALA A 122 -3.05 18.14 6.26
C ALA A 122 -3.00 17.08 7.37
N LEU A 123 -3.29 15.84 6.98
CA LEU A 123 -3.03 14.67 7.81
C LEU A 123 -1.51 14.47 7.93
N ASN A 124 -1.08 14.04 9.10
CA ASN A 124 0.32 13.90 9.43
C ASN A 124 0.81 12.49 9.09
N TYR A 125 1.63 12.36 8.05
CA TYR A 125 2.42 11.15 7.73
C TYR A 125 3.91 11.32 8.03
N GLY A 126 4.27 12.43 8.67
CA GLY A 126 5.64 12.83 8.93
C GLY A 126 6.31 13.54 7.76
N PHE A 127 7.54 13.96 8.02
CA PHE A 127 8.43 14.62 7.09
C PHE A 127 9.55 13.66 6.71
N ALA A 128 9.97 13.68 5.44
CA ALA A 128 11.05 12.81 4.97
C ALA A 128 12.40 13.19 5.61
N LYS A 129 12.59 14.48 5.89
CA LYS A 129 13.79 15.05 6.53
C LYS A 129 13.34 16.14 7.51
N PRO A 130 12.87 15.78 8.71
CA PRO A 130 12.45 16.79 9.65
C PRO A 130 13.64 17.61 10.14
N ASP A 131 13.53 18.93 10.03
CA ASP A 131 14.58 19.89 10.41
C ASP A 131 14.12 20.87 11.50
N GLN A 132 12.85 20.79 11.90
CA GLN A 132 12.25 21.59 12.95
C GLN A 132 11.66 20.69 14.05
N SER A 133 11.65 21.18 15.29
CA SER A 133 11.18 20.42 16.47
C SER A 133 9.71 20.00 16.40
N TRP A 134 8.88 20.71 15.63
CA TRP A 134 7.46 20.41 15.43
C TRP A 134 7.21 19.41 14.29
N GLN A 135 8.23 19.08 13.49
CA GLN A 135 8.13 18.12 12.41
C GLN A 135 8.38 16.71 12.92
N HIS A 136 7.43 15.81 12.66
CA HIS A 136 7.54 14.42 13.08
C HIS A 136 8.24 13.59 11.99
N GLN A 137 9.15 12.69 12.39
CA GLN A 137 9.66 11.63 11.51
C GLN A 137 8.52 10.72 11.04
N VAL A 138 8.67 10.08 9.89
CA VAL A 138 7.64 9.20 9.31
C VAL A 138 7.23 8.04 10.22
N ASP A 139 8.14 7.57 11.08
CA ASP A 139 7.96 6.47 12.04
C ASP A 139 7.56 6.93 13.45
N ALA A 140 7.33 8.22 13.66
CA ALA A 140 6.85 8.73 14.94
C ALA A 140 5.41 8.24 15.27
N PRO A 141 4.99 8.26 16.56
CA PRO A 141 3.68 7.75 16.98
C PRO A 141 2.48 8.38 16.26
N GLY A 142 2.46 9.71 16.05
CA GLY A 142 1.38 10.40 15.34
C GLY A 142 1.22 9.93 13.89
N PRO A 143 2.28 10.00 13.06
CA PRO A 143 2.30 9.42 11.71
C PRO A 143 1.94 7.94 11.62
N LEU A 144 2.38 7.12 12.58
CA LEU A 144 1.97 5.71 12.67
C LEU A 144 0.47 5.57 12.95
N ASP A 145 -0.09 6.38 13.84
CA ASP A 145 -1.52 6.36 14.17
C ASP A 145 -2.40 6.80 12.98
N THR A 146 -1.99 7.84 12.24
CA THR A 146 -2.64 8.25 10.99
C THR A 146 -2.66 7.09 9.99
N ARG A 147 -1.50 6.44 9.75
CA ARG A 147 -1.39 5.30 8.82
C ARG A 147 -2.28 4.14 9.25
N LYS A 148 -2.30 3.79 10.54
CA LYS A 148 -3.15 2.74 11.08
C LYS A 148 -4.63 3.02 10.83
N GLU A 149 -5.08 4.27 11.00
CA GLU A 149 -6.48 4.61 10.76
C GLU A 149 -6.83 4.56 9.27
N LEU A 150 -5.95 5.01 8.38
CA LEU A 150 -6.18 4.87 6.94
C LEU A 150 -6.26 3.41 6.51
N VAL A 151 -5.43 2.53 7.08
CA VAL A 151 -5.54 1.08 6.85
C VAL A 151 -6.92 0.59 7.30
N LYS A 152 -7.43 1.02 8.46
CA LYS A 152 -8.80 0.64 8.88
C LYS A 152 -9.88 1.14 7.91
N ILE A 153 -9.78 2.37 7.41
CA ILE A 153 -10.70 2.91 6.41
C ILE A 153 -10.66 2.05 5.15
N MET A 154 -9.48 1.75 4.64
CA MET A 154 -9.30 0.91 3.46
C MET A 154 -9.85 -0.50 3.68
N THR A 155 -9.47 -1.15 4.78
CA THR A 155 -9.94 -2.49 5.14
C THR A 155 -11.45 -2.56 5.29
N TYR A 156 -12.08 -1.52 5.88
CA TYR A 156 -13.53 -1.45 5.99
C TYR A 156 -14.19 -1.50 4.60
N TRP A 157 -13.80 -0.63 3.67
CA TRP A 157 -14.43 -0.58 2.35
C TRP A 157 -14.10 -1.81 1.49
N LEU A 158 -12.86 -2.31 1.55
CA LEU A 158 -12.47 -3.57 0.88
C LEU A 158 -13.31 -4.74 1.39
N GLY A 159 -13.55 -4.81 2.71
CA GLY A 159 -14.41 -5.81 3.34
C GLY A 159 -15.88 -5.75 2.91
N HIS A 160 -16.30 -4.65 2.27
CA HIS A 160 -17.66 -4.46 1.75
C HIS A 160 -17.74 -4.45 0.21
N GLY A 161 -16.72 -4.99 -0.48
CA GLY A 161 -16.76 -5.24 -1.91
C GLY A 161 -16.15 -4.16 -2.81
N VAL A 162 -15.45 -3.17 -2.23
CA VAL A 162 -14.57 -2.29 -3.03
C VAL A 162 -13.32 -3.07 -3.44
N ASP A 163 -12.85 -2.89 -4.68
CA ASP A 163 -11.72 -3.62 -5.26
C ASP A 163 -10.39 -2.85 -5.19
N GLY A 164 -10.44 -1.56 -4.87
CA GLY A 164 -9.24 -0.73 -4.80
C GLY A 164 -9.52 0.74 -4.60
N PHE A 165 -8.45 1.53 -4.57
CA PHE A 165 -8.52 2.97 -4.39
C PHE A 165 -7.63 3.70 -5.40
N ARG A 166 -8.11 4.83 -5.91
CA ARG A 166 -7.28 5.89 -6.47
C ARG A 166 -6.93 6.81 -5.31
N VAL A 167 -5.65 7.02 -5.02
CA VAL A 167 -5.23 7.87 -3.89
C VAL A 167 -5.05 9.30 -4.37
N ASP A 168 -5.88 10.20 -3.85
CA ASP A 168 -5.77 11.62 -4.15
C ASP A 168 -4.51 12.22 -3.54
N MET A 169 -3.86 13.10 -4.33
CA MET A 169 -2.62 13.79 -3.95
C MET A 169 -1.59 12.87 -3.25
N ALA A 170 -1.40 11.64 -3.71
CA ALA A 170 -0.51 10.68 -3.06
C ALA A 170 0.92 11.21 -2.82
N SER A 171 1.39 12.13 -3.66
CA SER A 171 2.69 12.80 -3.50
C SER A 171 2.76 13.80 -2.35
N SER A 172 1.64 14.16 -1.71
CA SER A 172 1.59 15.11 -0.60
C SER A 172 1.53 14.46 0.78
N LEU A 173 1.47 13.12 0.87
CA LEU A 173 1.34 12.41 2.15
C LEU A 173 2.54 12.69 3.05
N VAL A 174 3.73 12.27 2.64
CA VAL A 174 4.99 12.61 3.33
C VAL A 174 5.40 14.02 2.93
N LYS A 175 5.60 14.90 3.91
CA LYS A 175 5.96 16.29 3.66
C LYS A 175 7.44 16.43 3.34
N MET A 176 7.73 17.33 2.40
CA MET A 176 9.09 17.71 2.02
C MET A 176 9.98 16.50 1.71
N ASP A 177 9.45 15.52 0.98
CA ASP A 177 10.26 14.44 0.39
C ASP A 177 10.97 14.96 -0.87
N PRO A 178 12.29 15.20 -0.83
CA PRO A 178 13.03 15.70 -1.98
C PRO A 178 13.19 14.58 -3.02
N HIS A 179 12.18 14.41 -3.86
CA HIS A 179 12.13 13.33 -4.83
C HIS A 179 12.89 13.63 -6.14
N ARG A 180 14.23 13.66 -6.11
CA ARG A 180 15.03 13.63 -7.36
C ARG A 180 15.14 12.22 -7.96
N ASN A 181 15.07 11.18 -7.12
CA ASN A 181 15.32 9.79 -7.51
C ASN A 181 14.11 8.85 -7.35
N ARG A 182 12.89 9.38 -7.15
CA ARG A 182 11.71 8.50 -7.05
C ARG A 182 11.56 7.66 -8.34
N PRO A 183 11.34 6.35 -8.23
CA PRO A 183 10.99 5.56 -9.39
C PRO A 183 9.62 6.05 -9.91
N THR A 184 9.59 6.56 -11.14
CA THR A 184 8.32 6.85 -11.82
C THR A 184 7.84 5.59 -12.51
N VAL A 185 6.53 5.47 -12.74
CA VAL A 185 5.98 4.35 -13.54
C VAL A 185 6.64 4.28 -14.91
N GLU A 186 6.89 5.42 -15.54
CA GLU A 186 7.60 5.52 -16.81
C GLU A 186 9.03 4.95 -16.73
N LYS A 187 9.84 5.40 -15.76
CA LYS A 187 11.22 4.91 -15.58
C LYS A 187 11.25 3.43 -15.24
N GLN A 188 10.37 2.98 -14.36
CA GLN A 188 10.27 1.57 -13.98
C GLN A 188 9.77 0.72 -15.14
N ALA A 189 8.82 1.20 -15.95
CA ALA A 189 8.33 0.45 -17.11
C ALA A 189 9.42 0.26 -18.16
N GLY A 190 10.30 1.25 -18.35
CA GLY A 190 11.46 1.18 -19.25
C GLY A 190 12.63 0.34 -18.74
N ASP A 191 12.65 -0.05 -17.45
CA ASP A 191 13.70 -0.86 -16.85
C ASP A 191 13.19 -2.30 -16.59
N PRO A 192 13.63 -3.31 -17.36
CA PRO A 192 13.23 -4.71 -17.16
C PRO A 192 13.56 -5.27 -15.78
N GLY A 193 14.60 -4.75 -15.11
CA GLY A 193 15.03 -5.15 -13.77
C GLY A 193 14.28 -4.44 -12.63
N SER A 194 13.34 -3.56 -12.96
CA SER A 194 12.64 -2.75 -11.98
C SER A 194 11.67 -3.55 -11.11
N LEU A 195 11.37 -3.05 -9.91
CA LEU A 195 10.36 -3.63 -9.03
C LEU A 195 8.99 -3.72 -9.72
N LEU A 196 8.61 -2.72 -10.52
CA LEU A 196 7.35 -2.75 -11.27
C LEU A 196 7.30 -3.93 -12.24
N ASN A 197 8.34 -4.10 -13.06
CA ASN A 197 8.38 -5.17 -14.05
C ASN A 197 8.55 -6.54 -13.38
N HIS A 198 9.27 -6.60 -12.26
CA HIS A 198 9.32 -7.78 -11.40
C HIS A 198 7.93 -8.21 -10.92
N VAL A 199 7.13 -7.29 -10.35
CA VAL A 199 5.77 -7.58 -9.88
C VAL A 199 4.84 -7.95 -11.05
N ARG A 200 4.96 -7.28 -12.21
CA ARG A 200 4.20 -7.63 -13.42
C ARG A 200 4.49 -9.05 -13.89
N ASN A 201 5.76 -9.44 -13.93
CA ASN A 201 6.19 -10.77 -14.34
C ASN A 201 5.66 -11.84 -13.37
N LEU A 202 5.71 -11.58 -12.06
CA LEU A 202 5.14 -12.47 -11.05
C LEU A 202 3.62 -12.63 -11.19
N ILE A 203 2.89 -11.53 -11.44
CA ILE A 203 1.44 -11.57 -11.69
C ILE A 203 1.13 -12.35 -12.97
N ALA A 204 1.90 -12.13 -14.04
CA ALA A 204 1.73 -12.83 -15.31
C ALA A 204 1.99 -14.34 -15.15
N LEU A 205 3.05 -14.72 -14.42
CA LEU A 205 3.34 -16.11 -14.07
C LEU A 205 2.22 -16.75 -13.25
N ARG A 206 1.74 -16.06 -12.22
CA ARG A 206 0.60 -16.53 -11.43
C ARG A 206 -0.65 -16.73 -12.30
N LYS A 207 -0.97 -15.77 -13.17
CA LYS A 207 -2.18 -15.81 -14.03
C LYS A 207 -2.18 -16.95 -15.04
N ARG A 208 -1.02 -17.36 -15.55
CA ARG A 208 -0.92 -18.43 -16.55
C ARG A 208 -0.89 -19.84 -15.99
N SER A 209 -0.72 -20.00 -14.66
CA SER A 209 -0.61 -21.33 -14.03
C SER A 209 -1.74 -21.57 -13.02
N ALA A 210 -2.43 -22.70 -13.16
CA ALA A 210 -3.41 -23.16 -12.19
C ALA A 210 -2.75 -23.52 -10.85
N ALA A 211 -1.56 -24.12 -10.87
CA ALA A 211 -0.83 -24.48 -9.67
C ALA A 211 -0.46 -23.27 -8.80
N LEU A 212 -0.13 -22.13 -9.43
CA LEU A 212 0.25 -20.92 -8.69
C LEU A 212 -0.94 -20.10 -8.19
N GLN A 213 -2.17 -20.35 -8.67
CA GLN A 213 -3.41 -19.72 -8.18
C GLN A 213 -3.78 -20.16 -6.77
N ALA A 214 -4.75 -19.50 -6.12
CA ALA A 214 -5.16 -19.82 -4.75
C ALA A 214 -5.67 -21.26 -4.57
N GLY A 215 -6.22 -21.88 -5.62
CA GLY A 215 -6.73 -23.25 -5.57
C GLY A 215 -5.68 -24.35 -5.75
N GLY A 216 -4.42 -24.01 -6.06
CA GLY A 216 -3.37 -25.02 -6.20
C GLY A 216 -2.88 -25.53 -4.85
N THR A 217 -2.69 -26.84 -4.73
CA THR A 217 -2.17 -27.50 -3.52
C THR A 217 -0.80 -26.94 -3.16
N LEU A 218 -0.57 -26.68 -1.87
CA LEU A 218 0.73 -26.30 -1.32
C LEU A 218 1.25 -27.45 -0.49
N ILE A 219 2.47 -27.92 -0.78
CA ILE A 219 3.12 -29.00 -0.06
C ILE A 219 4.44 -28.44 0.50
N PRO A 220 4.54 -28.18 1.81
CA PRO A 220 5.79 -27.75 2.42
C PRO A 220 6.86 -28.83 2.25
N LEU A 221 8.10 -28.42 2.00
CA LEU A 221 9.24 -29.32 1.91
C LEU A 221 10.16 -29.09 3.11
N PRO A 222 10.60 -30.16 3.81
CA PRO A 222 11.61 -30.01 4.84
C PRO A 222 12.92 -29.55 4.20
N VAL A 223 13.58 -28.58 4.82
CA VAL A 223 14.94 -28.15 4.47
C VAL A 223 15.79 -28.34 5.70
N GLU A 224 16.79 -29.23 5.63
CA GLU A 224 17.58 -29.66 6.80
C GLU A 224 18.58 -28.62 7.33
N ASP A 225 18.51 -27.36 6.88
CA ASP A 225 19.45 -26.30 7.28
C ASP A 225 18.78 -25.19 8.12
N ASN A 226 18.94 -25.30 9.44
CA ASN A 226 18.80 -24.21 10.44
C ASN A 226 17.47 -23.42 10.46
N ASP A 227 16.36 -23.96 9.92
CA ASP A 227 15.01 -23.35 9.89
C ASP A 227 14.91 -21.97 9.18
N ARG A 228 15.91 -21.57 8.40
CA ARG A 228 15.93 -20.23 7.77
C ARG A 228 15.29 -20.20 6.40
N HIS A 229 15.23 -21.34 5.71
CA HIS A 229 14.73 -21.43 4.35
C HIS A 229 13.28 -21.87 4.32
N PHE A 230 12.55 -21.39 3.32
CA PHE A 230 11.19 -21.82 3.08
C PHE A 230 11.09 -22.42 1.69
N ALA A 231 10.91 -23.73 1.62
CA ALA A 231 10.72 -24.48 0.38
C ALA A 231 9.35 -25.15 0.36
N TYR A 232 8.68 -25.12 -0.79
CA TYR A 232 7.39 -25.79 -0.97
C TYR A 232 7.09 -26.07 -2.44
N LEU A 233 6.25 -27.06 -2.69
CA LEU A 233 5.67 -27.33 -3.99
C LEU A 233 4.32 -26.64 -4.16
N ARG A 234 4.01 -26.24 -5.38
CA ARG A 234 2.66 -25.89 -5.82
C ARG A 234 2.21 -26.85 -6.92
N GLN A 235 1.00 -27.40 -6.81
CA GLN A 235 0.48 -28.38 -7.76
C GLN A 235 -1.00 -28.16 -8.07
N ALA A 236 -1.35 -28.17 -9.35
CA ALA A 236 -2.73 -28.27 -9.83
C ALA A 236 -2.76 -28.59 -11.32
N ALA A 237 -3.80 -29.30 -11.77
CA ALA A 237 -4.07 -29.54 -13.19
C ALA A 237 -2.86 -30.06 -14.00
N GLY A 238 -2.04 -30.92 -13.39
CA GLY A 238 -0.83 -31.48 -14.01
C GLY A 238 0.38 -30.55 -14.03
N GLU A 239 0.27 -29.32 -13.51
CA GLU A 239 1.41 -28.43 -13.31
C GLU A 239 2.01 -28.62 -11.92
N ARG A 240 3.35 -28.59 -11.84
CA ARG A 240 4.11 -28.65 -10.60
C ARG A 240 5.20 -27.58 -10.59
N PHE A 241 5.33 -26.87 -9.48
CA PHE A 241 6.36 -25.86 -9.28
C PHE A 241 7.07 -26.08 -7.96
N LEU A 242 8.38 -25.92 -7.94
CA LEU A 242 9.21 -25.80 -6.74
C LEU A 242 9.49 -24.32 -6.46
N ILE A 243 9.16 -23.89 -5.25
CA ILE A 243 9.45 -22.54 -4.75
C ILE A 243 10.42 -22.69 -3.59
N VAL A 244 11.52 -21.94 -3.62
CA VAL A 244 12.50 -21.89 -2.53
C VAL A 244 12.86 -20.44 -2.23
N LEU A 245 12.85 -20.07 -0.96
CA LEU A 245 13.14 -18.72 -0.46
C LEU A 245 14.33 -18.75 0.51
N ASN A 246 15.26 -17.80 0.34
CA ASN A 246 16.25 -17.46 1.34
C ASN A 246 16.00 -16.03 1.85
N PRO A 247 15.33 -15.86 3.01
CA PRO A 247 15.11 -14.55 3.61
C PRO A 247 16.35 -14.01 4.35
N SER A 248 17.41 -14.81 4.52
CA SER A 248 18.65 -14.41 5.20
C SER A 248 19.50 -13.48 4.33
N ALA A 249 20.35 -12.65 4.95
CA ALA A 249 21.37 -11.88 4.24
C ALA A 249 22.56 -12.73 3.74
N GLU A 250 22.72 -13.93 4.28
CA GLU A 250 23.82 -14.84 3.95
C GLU A 250 23.45 -15.78 2.79
N PRO A 251 24.40 -16.10 1.88
CA PRO A 251 24.20 -17.14 0.88
C PRO A 251 24.10 -18.52 1.52
N SER A 252 23.45 -19.45 0.81
CA SER A 252 23.18 -20.80 1.30
C SER A 252 23.04 -21.79 0.16
N LEU A 253 23.21 -23.07 0.50
CA LEU A 253 23.04 -24.17 -0.41
C LEU A 253 21.98 -25.12 0.16
N VAL A 254 20.87 -25.29 -0.56
CA VAL A 254 19.74 -26.11 -0.12
C VAL A 254 19.68 -27.38 -0.97
N ARG A 255 19.54 -28.53 -0.32
CA ARG A 255 19.24 -29.81 -0.97
C ARG A 255 17.77 -30.14 -0.76
N ILE A 256 17.10 -30.55 -1.83
CA ILE A 256 15.71 -31.00 -1.80
C ILE A 256 15.66 -32.41 -2.37
N ASP A 257 15.30 -33.36 -1.52
CA ASP A 257 15.28 -34.78 -1.87
C ASP A 257 13.90 -35.21 -2.41
N GLY A 258 13.89 -36.25 -3.25
CA GLY A 258 12.66 -36.94 -3.64
C GLY A 258 11.72 -36.14 -4.53
N ILE A 259 12.25 -35.20 -5.31
CA ILE A 259 11.46 -34.48 -6.32
C ILE A 259 11.40 -35.24 -7.65
N GLY A 260 12.34 -36.16 -7.90
CA GLY A 260 12.42 -37.00 -9.09
C GLY A 260 13.20 -36.34 -10.23
N PRO A 261 13.49 -37.06 -11.33
CA PRO A 261 14.30 -36.58 -12.46
C PRO A 261 13.56 -35.59 -13.37
N ASP A 262 12.61 -34.84 -12.83
CA ASP A 262 11.80 -33.86 -13.55
C ASP A 262 12.72 -32.80 -14.18
N VAL A 263 12.46 -32.46 -15.46
CA VAL A 263 13.22 -31.42 -16.15
C VAL A 263 12.89 -30.08 -15.51
N MET A 264 13.82 -29.57 -14.73
CA MET A 264 13.65 -28.33 -13.99
C MET A 264 13.93 -27.12 -14.88
N SER A 265 12.93 -26.26 -15.09
CA SER A 265 13.11 -24.99 -15.82
C SER A 265 12.89 -23.78 -14.90
N PRO A 266 13.82 -22.80 -14.87
CA PRO A 266 13.64 -21.58 -14.10
C PRO A 266 12.56 -20.71 -14.73
N GLU A 267 11.54 -20.37 -13.96
CA GLU A 267 10.43 -19.50 -14.38
C GLU A 267 10.60 -18.07 -13.86
N MET A 268 11.09 -17.95 -12.63
CA MET A 268 11.42 -16.66 -12.03
C MET A 268 12.41 -16.86 -10.88
N CYS A 269 13.63 -16.37 -11.05
CA CYS A 269 14.69 -16.49 -10.05
C CYS A 269 15.30 -15.12 -9.76
N HIS A 270 15.61 -14.88 -8.49
CA HIS A 270 16.44 -13.76 -8.05
C HIS A 270 17.53 -14.32 -7.15
N GLY A 271 18.76 -14.41 -7.67
CA GLY A 271 19.89 -14.95 -6.91
C GLY A 271 19.81 -16.45 -6.63
N ALA A 272 19.00 -17.21 -7.37
CA ALA A 272 18.83 -18.66 -7.22
C ALA A 272 19.27 -19.41 -8.48
N GLN A 273 20.01 -20.51 -8.29
CA GLN A 273 20.41 -21.44 -9.35
C GLN A 273 20.21 -22.86 -8.86
N ALA A 274 19.65 -23.72 -9.70
CA ALA A 274 19.39 -25.11 -9.36
C ALA A 274 20.16 -26.05 -10.28
N ARG A 275 20.57 -27.19 -9.71
CA ARG A 275 21.22 -28.29 -10.40
C ARG A 275 20.54 -29.59 -9.98
N VAL A 276 20.18 -30.41 -10.97
CA VAL A 276 19.63 -31.75 -10.74
C VAL A 276 20.80 -32.72 -10.55
N GLU A 277 20.78 -33.48 -9.46
CA GLU A 277 21.78 -34.50 -9.12
C GLU A 277 21.08 -35.82 -8.78
N GLY A 278 20.83 -36.65 -9.81
CA GLY A 278 20.05 -37.88 -9.65
C GLY A 278 18.56 -37.57 -9.44
N ASP A 279 18.00 -38.05 -8.32
CA ASP A 279 16.61 -37.79 -7.91
C ASP A 279 16.46 -36.55 -7.01
N ASP A 280 17.59 -35.91 -6.69
CA ASP A 280 17.67 -34.77 -5.77
C ASP A 280 18.01 -33.48 -6.52
N ILE A 281 17.67 -32.35 -5.89
CA ILE A 281 17.91 -31.02 -6.44
C ILE A 281 18.75 -30.22 -5.46
N GLN A 282 19.87 -29.69 -5.95
CA GLN A 282 20.72 -28.77 -5.22
C GLN A 282 20.48 -27.33 -5.71
N ILE A 283 20.19 -26.42 -4.79
CA ILE A 283 19.83 -25.04 -5.08
C ILE A 283 20.77 -24.09 -4.34
N SER A 284 21.57 -23.36 -5.12
CA SER A 284 22.39 -22.26 -4.63
C SER A 284 21.55 -20.99 -4.55
N LEU A 285 21.55 -20.34 -3.39
CA LEU A 285 20.76 -19.15 -3.07
C LEU A 285 21.69 -18.06 -2.53
N ALA A 286 21.69 -16.89 -3.16
CA ALA A 286 22.31 -15.69 -2.59
C ALA A 286 21.55 -15.20 -1.34
N GLY A 287 22.09 -14.22 -0.62
CA GLY A 287 21.32 -13.52 0.41
C GLY A 287 20.10 -12.80 -0.18
N VAL A 288 18.96 -12.86 0.52
CA VAL A 288 17.68 -12.27 0.12
C VAL A 288 17.30 -12.68 -1.30
N SER A 289 17.08 -13.98 -1.49
CA SER A 289 16.90 -14.59 -2.80
C SER A 289 15.71 -15.52 -2.85
N TYR A 290 15.31 -15.88 -4.07
CA TYR A 290 14.29 -16.89 -4.29
C TYR A 290 14.43 -17.54 -5.67
N GLY A 291 13.89 -18.75 -5.78
CA GLY A 291 13.71 -19.44 -7.06
C GLY A 291 12.30 -20.00 -7.20
N VAL A 292 11.70 -19.79 -8.36
CA VAL A 292 10.47 -20.44 -8.82
C VAL A 292 10.82 -21.26 -10.05
N PHE A 293 10.69 -22.57 -9.92
CA PHE A 293 11.07 -23.52 -10.95
C PHE A 293 9.87 -24.39 -11.31
N ARG A 294 9.66 -24.61 -12.59
CA ARG A 294 8.70 -25.60 -13.07
C ARG A 294 9.38 -26.97 -13.08
N LEU A 295 8.62 -27.98 -12.63
CA LEU A 295 8.97 -29.39 -12.66
C LEU A 295 8.12 -30.08 -13.73
#